data_AF-A0AA40LWG7-F1
#
_entry.id   AF-A0AA40LWG7-F1
#
_cell.length_a   1.000
_cell.length_b   1.000
_cell.length_c   1.000
_cell.angle_alpha   90.00
_cell.angle_beta   90.00
_cell.angle_gamma   90.00
#
_symmetry.space_group_name_H-M   'P 1'
#
loop_
_entity.id
_entity.type
_entity.pdbx_description
1 polymer ?
#
loop_
_entity_poly.entity_id
_entity_poly.type
_entity_poly.pdbx_seq_one_letter_code
_entity_poly.pdbx_strand_id
1 'polypeptide(L)'
;MQLVFGIDVKEVGPTAHTYVLATSLGLTYDGIVSDGHRYPNTGLLVTLLRVIAAEDDCAPEEKVWEALNVIGVHDGKEHWIYEEPKELITKVWVQEQYLVYRQVPNSDLACYEFLAHAETTTLKVLRFLFRVNDRDPLSLPSLPEGPECNEDHYA
;
A
#
# COMPACT_ATOMS: atom_id res chain seq x y z
N MET A 1 1.34 -14.77 -8.34
CA MET A 1 2.39 -14.41 -7.36
C MET A 1 2.15 -13.01 -6.79
N GLN A 2 1.94 -12.01 -7.66
CA GLN A 2 1.86 -10.61 -7.27
C GLN A 2 0.76 -10.23 -6.25
N LEU A 3 -0.49 -10.70 -6.43
CA LEU A 3 -1.60 -10.31 -5.54
C LEU A 3 -1.47 -10.88 -4.12
N VAL A 4 -1.10 -12.16 -4.00
CA VAL A 4 -1.05 -12.87 -2.71
C VAL A 4 0.28 -12.62 -2.01
N PHE A 5 1.39 -12.67 -2.75
CA PHE A 5 2.74 -12.66 -2.18
C PHE A 5 3.50 -11.37 -2.46
N GLY A 6 2.95 -10.41 -3.21
CA GLY A 6 3.68 -9.17 -3.52
C GLY A 6 4.98 -9.43 -4.27
N ILE A 7 5.01 -10.43 -5.16
CA ILE A 7 6.19 -10.79 -5.96
C ILE A 7 5.92 -10.58 -7.45
N ASP A 8 6.79 -9.79 -8.06
CA ASP A 8 6.90 -9.59 -9.51
C ASP A 8 7.82 -10.66 -10.11
N VAL A 9 7.41 -11.23 -11.24
CA VAL A 9 8.25 -12.14 -12.04
C VAL A 9 8.74 -11.36 -13.25
N LYS A 10 10.06 -11.18 -13.38
CA LYS A 10 10.67 -10.42 -14.48
C LYS A 10 11.54 -11.33 -15.32
N GLU A 11 11.29 -11.37 -16.63
CA GLU A 11 12.16 -12.08 -17.57
C GLU A 11 13.47 -11.30 -17.75
N VAL A 12 14.60 -11.99 -17.59
CA VAL A 12 15.95 -11.43 -17.75
C VAL A 12 16.72 -12.09 -18.89
N GLY A 13 16.24 -13.21 -19.41
CA GLY A 13 16.89 -13.96 -20.48
C GLY A 13 15.86 -14.67 -21.36
N PRO A 14 15.37 -14.04 -22.44
CA PRO A 14 14.28 -14.60 -23.25
C PRO A 14 14.65 -15.89 -23.99
N THR A 15 15.91 -16.03 -24.41
CA THR A 15 16.39 -17.24 -25.11
C THR A 15 16.47 -18.46 -24.19
N ALA A 16 16.76 -18.24 -22.91
CA ALA A 16 16.89 -19.30 -21.90
C ALA A 16 15.67 -19.37 -20.98
N HIS A 17 14.62 -18.58 -21.25
CA HIS A 17 13.45 -18.40 -20.39
C HIS A 17 13.81 -18.22 -18.91
N THR A 18 14.76 -17.32 -18.64
CA THR A 18 15.27 -17.05 -17.28
C THR A 18 14.50 -15.90 -16.65
N TYR A 19 14.04 -16.09 -15.41
CA TYR A 19 13.24 -15.13 -14.67
C TYR A 19 13.85 -14.84 -13.30
N VAL A 20 13.67 -13.60 -12.83
CA VAL A 20 14.01 -13.16 -11.47
C VAL A 20 12.73 -12.81 -10.72
N LEU A 21 12.68 -13.20 -9.44
CA LEU A 21 11.65 -12.80 -8.50
C LEU A 21 12.09 -11.53 -7.79
N ALA A 22 11.24 -10.51 -7.80
CA ALA A 22 11.49 -9.25 -7.10
C ALA A 22 10.26 -8.84 -6.29
N THR A 23 10.45 -8.20 -5.14
CA THR A 23 9.34 -7.66 -4.36
C THR A 23 8.63 -6.57 -5.16
N SER A 24 7.31 -6.66 -5.22
CA SER A 24 6.44 -5.65 -5.82
C SER A 24 6.65 -4.29 -5.16
N LEU A 25 6.35 -3.21 -5.89
CA LEU A 25 6.63 -1.82 -5.48
C LEU A 25 8.11 -1.47 -5.22
N GLY A 26 9.04 -2.42 -5.39
CA GLY A 26 10.44 -2.21 -5.01
C GLY A 26 10.60 -2.07 -3.49
N LEU A 27 9.73 -2.71 -2.71
CA LEU A 27 9.83 -2.75 -1.25
C LEU A 27 11.16 -3.42 -0.86
N THR A 28 11.85 -2.81 0.09
CA THR A 28 13.03 -3.39 0.75
C THR A 28 12.64 -4.40 1.82
N TYR A 29 11.38 -4.35 2.27
CA TYR A 29 10.77 -5.33 3.14
C TYR A 29 10.38 -6.58 2.35
N ASP A 30 10.93 -7.72 2.74
CA ASP A 30 10.63 -9.02 2.13
C ASP A 30 9.50 -9.77 2.85
N GLY A 31 9.04 -9.27 4.00
CA GLY A 31 7.92 -9.84 4.76
C GLY A 31 8.24 -11.20 5.40
N ILE A 32 9.51 -11.61 5.42
CA ILE A 32 9.97 -12.87 5.99
C ILE A 32 10.72 -12.55 7.27
N VAL A 33 10.03 -12.59 8.41
CA VAL A 33 10.72 -12.50 9.70
C VAL A 33 11.39 -13.85 9.96
N SER A 34 12.67 -13.81 10.37
CA SER A 34 13.52 -14.95 10.74
C SER A 34 12.85 -15.95 11.70
N ASP A 35 11.82 -15.51 12.42
CA ASP A 35 11.36 -16.13 13.65
C ASP A 35 10.09 -17.00 13.47
N GLY A 36 9.70 -17.32 12.24
CA GLY A 36 8.66 -18.35 12.00
C GLY A 36 7.67 -18.08 10.87
N HIS A 37 7.65 -16.89 10.28
CA HIS A 37 6.78 -16.60 9.16
C HIS A 37 7.27 -17.33 7.89
N ARG A 38 6.49 -18.30 7.43
CA ARG A 38 6.80 -19.12 6.25
C ARG A 38 6.47 -18.44 4.92
N TYR A 39 5.66 -17.37 4.94
CA TYR A 39 5.13 -16.75 3.74
C TYR A 39 5.32 -15.24 3.77
N PRO A 40 5.71 -14.63 2.63
CA PRO A 40 5.85 -13.18 2.56
C PRO A 40 4.48 -12.51 2.67
N ASN A 41 4.36 -11.59 3.62
CA ASN A 41 3.15 -10.78 3.85
C ASN A 41 3.13 -9.48 3.00
N THR A 42 4.12 -9.30 2.12
CA THR A 42 4.27 -8.12 1.25
C THR A 42 3.10 -7.93 0.29
N GLY A 43 2.43 -9.00 -0.14
CA GLY A 43 1.22 -8.91 -0.97
C GLY A 43 0.05 -8.23 -0.25
N LEU A 44 -0.11 -8.50 1.04
CA LEU A 44 -1.11 -7.85 1.87
C LEU A 44 -0.76 -6.37 2.09
N LEU A 45 0.52 -6.06 2.35
CA LEU A 45 1.00 -4.68 2.48
C LEU A 45 0.73 -3.88 1.19
N VAL A 46 1.09 -4.45 0.04
CA VAL A 46 0.82 -3.85 -1.27
C VAL A 46 -0.66 -3.58 -1.48
N THR A 47 -1.53 -4.52 -1.09
CA THR A 47 -2.98 -4.36 -1.19
C THR A 47 -3.49 -3.24 -0.30
N LEU A 48 -3.01 -3.16 0.94
CA LEU A 48 -3.40 -2.13 1.88
C LEU A 48 -2.96 -0.74 1.42
N LEU A 49 -1.72 -0.59 0.94
CA LEU A 49 -1.23 0.66 0.37
C LEU A 49 -2.08 1.13 -0.82
N ARG A 50 -2.60 0.20 -1.63
CA ARG A 50 -3.51 0.52 -2.74
C ARG A 50 -4.87 1.03 -2.27
N VAL A 51 -5.43 0.42 -1.22
CA VAL A 51 -6.70 0.88 -0.63
C VAL A 51 -6.52 2.29 -0.09
N ILE A 52 -5.43 2.56 0.62
CA ILE A 52 -5.13 3.90 1.15
C ILE A 52 -4.94 4.91 0.02
N ALA A 53 -4.19 4.56 -1.03
CA ALA A 53 -3.99 5.44 -2.18
C ALA A 53 -5.30 5.70 -2.98
N ALA A 54 -6.27 4.79 -2.93
CA ALA A 54 -7.58 4.99 -3.56
C ALA A 54 -8.49 5.93 -2.74
N GLU A 55 -8.22 6.07 -1.44
CA GLU A 55 -8.89 6.99 -0.50
C GLU A 55 -8.03 8.25 -0.28
N ASP A 56 -7.44 8.81 -1.34
CA ASP A 56 -6.64 10.05 -1.31
C ASP A 56 -5.52 10.05 -0.24
N ASP A 57 -4.80 8.92 -0.14
CA ASP A 57 -3.70 8.65 0.80
C ASP A 57 -4.10 8.61 2.29
N CYS A 58 -5.39 8.61 2.60
CA CYS A 58 -5.92 8.53 3.96
C CYS A 58 -7.22 7.71 4.02
N ALA A 59 -7.15 6.48 4.51
CA ALA A 59 -8.31 5.58 4.59
C ALA A 59 -8.83 5.40 6.02
N PRO A 60 -10.15 5.50 6.26
CA PRO A 60 -10.76 5.09 7.52
C PRO A 60 -10.48 3.61 7.83
N GLU A 61 -10.29 3.26 9.09
CA GLU A 61 -10.07 1.87 9.52
C GLU A 61 -11.19 0.93 9.02
N GLU A 62 -12.44 1.38 9.04
CA GLU A 62 -13.59 0.59 8.63
C GLU A 62 -13.53 0.23 7.13
N LYS A 63 -13.05 1.17 6.29
CA LYS A 63 -12.88 0.97 4.85
C LYS A 63 -11.76 0.00 4.54
N VAL A 64 -10.66 0.10 5.29
CA VAL A 64 -9.56 -0.87 5.22
C VAL A 64 -10.06 -2.27 5.54
N TRP A 65 -10.77 -2.47 6.66
CA TRP A 65 -11.28 -3.78 7.02
C TRP A 65 -12.34 -4.30 6.05
N GLU A 66 -13.19 -3.44 5.49
CA GLU A 66 -14.14 -3.80 4.43
C GLU A 66 -13.41 -4.41 3.22
N ALA A 67 -12.33 -3.78 2.76
CA ALA A 67 -11.52 -4.28 1.64
C ALA A 67 -10.77 -5.57 1.99
N LEU A 68 -10.23 -5.69 3.20
CA LEU A 68 -9.53 -6.89 3.66
C LEU A 68 -10.47 -8.10 3.79
N ASN A 69 -11.71 -7.88 4.22
CA ASN A 69 -12.71 -8.93 4.32
C ASN A 69 -13.02 -9.58 2.95
N VAL A 70 -12.97 -8.80 1.85
CA VAL A 70 -13.17 -9.33 0.47
C VAL A 70 -12.11 -10.37 0.10
N ILE A 71 -10.90 -10.24 0.63
CA ILE A 71 -9.80 -11.18 0.39
C ILE A 71 -9.61 -12.20 1.53
N GLY A 72 -10.57 -12.27 2.46
CA GLY A 72 -10.60 -13.26 3.54
C GLY A 72 -9.75 -12.92 4.78
N VAL A 73 -9.25 -11.69 4.88
CA VAL A 73 -8.48 -11.20 6.05
C VAL A 73 -9.41 -10.42 6.96
N HIS A 74 -9.50 -10.80 8.24
CA HIS A 74 -10.49 -10.27 9.17
C HIS A 74 -9.84 -9.79 10.47
N ASP A 75 -10.40 -8.75 11.07
CA ASP A 75 -9.99 -8.27 12.40
C ASP A 75 -10.25 -9.33 13.49
N GLY A 76 -9.28 -9.52 14.38
CA GLY A 76 -9.39 -10.42 15.53
C GLY A 76 -9.46 -11.92 15.18
N LYS A 77 -9.17 -12.30 13.93
CA LYS A 77 -9.09 -13.70 13.51
C LYS A 77 -7.71 -14.01 12.95
N GLU A 78 -7.08 -15.03 13.52
CA GLU A 78 -5.79 -15.50 13.03
C GLU A 78 -5.92 -16.08 11.61
N HIS A 79 -5.11 -15.56 10.70
CA HIS A 79 -5.02 -15.96 9.31
C HIS A 79 -3.80 -16.88 9.12
N TRP A 80 -4.00 -18.04 8.49
CA TRP A 80 -2.95 -19.06 8.35
C TRP A 80 -1.66 -18.62 7.62
N ILE A 81 -1.73 -17.53 6.83
CA ILE A 81 -0.56 -16.89 6.18
C ILE A 81 -0.02 -15.70 6.99
N TYR A 82 -0.91 -14.91 7.60
CA TYR A 82 -0.60 -13.57 8.12
C TYR A 82 -0.66 -13.48 9.65
N GLU A 83 -0.92 -14.61 10.32
CA GLU A 83 -1.14 -14.73 11.76
C GLU A 83 -2.21 -13.74 12.22
N GLU A 84 -1.94 -12.90 13.23
CA GLU A 84 -2.91 -11.90 13.71
C GLU A 84 -2.84 -10.63 12.83
N PRO A 85 -3.83 -10.39 11.93
CA PRO A 85 -3.72 -9.33 10.94
C PRO A 85 -3.72 -7.92 11.55
N LYS A 86 -4.38 -7.72 12.69
CA LYS A 86 -4.48 -6.40 13.33
C LYS A 86 -3.11 -5.96 13.85
N GLU A 87 -2.36 -6.83 14.49
CA GLU A 87 -1.01 -6.60 15.00
C GLU A 87 -0.02 -6.36 13.85
N LEU A 88 -0.11 -7.15 12.79
CA LEU A 88 0.70 -6.95 11.60
C LEU A 88 0.49 -5.54 11.00
N ILE A 89 -0.76 -5.14 10.84
CA ILE A 89 -1.12 -3.86 10.22
C ILE A 89 -0.80 -2.66 11.13
N THR A 90 -1.20 -2.73 12.40
CA THR A 90 -1.16 -1.57 13.33
C THR A 90 0.14 -1.46 14.12
N LYS A 91 0.95 -2.53 14.22
CA LYS A 91 2.24 -2.49 14.91
C LYS A 91 3.39 -2.68 13.95
N VAL A 92 3.47 -3.81 13.25
CA VAL A 92 4.64 -4.16 12.44
C VAL A 92 4.82 -3.14 11.31
N TRP A 93 3.80 -2.89 10.50
CA TRP A 93 3.93 -1.95 9.37
C TRP A 93 3.97 -0.48 9.78
N VAL A 94 3.53 -0.16 11.00
CA VAL A 94 3.74 1.17 11.58
C VAL A 94 5.20 1.33 12.05
N GLN A 95 5.78 0.30 12.67
CA GLN A 95 7.19 0.28 13.07
C GLN A 95 8.13 0.34 11.86
N GLU A 96 7.84 -0.45 10.83
CA GLU A 96 8.56 -0.49 9.54
C GLU A 96 8.33 0.77 8.68
N GLN A 97 7.62 1.79 9.18
CA GLN A 97 7.38 3.07 8.52
C GLN A 97 6.68 2.94 7.16
N TYR A 98 5.86 1.91 6.96
CA TYR A 98 5.01 1.81 5.78
C TYR A 98 3.68 2.52 5.95
N LEU A 99 3.16 2.48 7.17
CA LEU A 99 1.85 3.02 7.53
C LEU A 99 1.96 3.98 8.71
N VAL A 100 1.06 4.94 8.75
CA VAL A 100 0.74 5.72 9.94
C VAL A 100 -0.66 5.30 10.36
N TYR A 101 -0.80 4.81 11.58
CA TYR A 101 -2.08 4.53 12.20
C TYR A 101 -2.34 5.57 13.29
N ARG A 102 -3.41 6.36 13.15
CA ARG A 102 -3.71 7.45 14.09
C ARG A 102 -5.21 7.64 14.30
N GLN A 103 -5.56 8.26 15.41
CA GLN A 103 -6.92 8.72 15.64
C GLN A 103 -7.24 9.90 14.72
N VAL A 104 -8.45 9.92 14.17
CA VAL A 104 -8.96 11.03 13.36
C VAL A 104 -8.96 12.31 14.20
N PRO A 105 -8.32 13.41 13.72
CA PRO A 105 -8.27 14.67 14.45
C PRO A 105 -9.69 15.20 14.74
N ASN A 106 -9.91 15.66 15.97
CA ASN A 106 -11.18 16.27 16.42
C ASN A 106 -12.41 15.34 16.35
N SER A 107 -12.21 14.02 16.31
CA SER A 107 -13.32 13.07 16.43
C SER A 107 -13.68 12.86 17.90
N ASP A 108 -14.94 13.16 18.27
CA ASP A 108 -15.50 12.91 19.60
C ASP A 108 -15.58 11.40 19.93
N LEU A 109 -15.57 10.55 18.89
CA LEU A 109 -15.50 9.10 18.99
C LEU A 109 -14.10 8.60 18.60
N ALA A 110 -13.69 7.47 19.15
CA ALA A 110 -12.41 6.83 18.82
C ALA A 110 -12.45 6.21 17.40
N CYS A 111 -12.43 7.07 16.38
CA CYS A 111 -12.29 6.69 14.97
C CYS A 111 -10.80 6.75 14.60
N TYR A 112 -10.32 5.74 13.88
CA TYR A 112 -8.93 5.65 13.45
C TYR A 112 -8.82 5.62 11.93
N GLU A 113 -7.68 6.08 11.43
CA GLU A 113 -7.37 6.14 10.01
C GLU A 113 -5.94 5.64 9.74
N PHE A 114 -5.75 5.12 8.53
CA PHE A 114 -4.48 4.68 7.99
C PHE A 114 -4.00 5.64 6.91
N LEU A 115 -2.74 6.04 6.99
CA LEU A 115 -2.07 6.81 5.95
C LEU A 115 -0.83 6.05 5.46
N ALA A 116 -0.50 6.22 4.19
CA ALA A 116 0.76 5.72 3.65
C ALA A 116 1.89 6.68 4.04
N HIS A 117 3.05 6.14 4.43
CA HIS A 117 4.21 6.99 4.72
C HIS A 117 4.75 7.69 3.46
N ALA A 118 5.37 8.85 3.62
CA ALA A 118 5.82 9.68 2.50
C ALA A 118 6.88 8.99 1.61
N GLU A 119 7.65 8.04 2.14
CA GLU A 119 8.64 7.27 1.36
C GLU A 119 8.01 6.20 0.45
N THR A 120 6.79 5.78 0.79
CA THR A 120 5.91 4.88 0.02
C THR A 120 4.99 5.63 -0.94
N THR A 121 5.06 6.96 -0.96
CA THR A 121 4.21 7.94 -1.67
C THR A 121 3.47 7.40 -2.89
N THR A 122 2.17 7.75 -2.94
CA THR A 122 1.19 7.82 -4.04
C THR A 122 1.73 7.44 -5.41
N LEU A 123 2.81 8.08 -5.90
CA LEU A 123 3.42 7.78 -7.20
C LEU A 123 3.95 6.35 -7.38
N LYS A 124 4.56 5.73 -6.36
CA LYS A 124 5.05 4.34 -6.47
C LYS A 124 3.89 3.36 -6.45
N VAL A 125 2.90 3.60 -5.60
CA VAL A 125 1.68 2.78 -5.46
C VAL A 125 0.78 2.90 -6.70
N LEU A 126 0.52 4.12 -7.20
CA LEU A 126 -0.22 4.35 -8.45
C LEU A 126 0.49 3.72 -9.64
N ARG A 127 1.82 3.89 -9.79
CA ARG A 127 2.58 3.28 -10.90
C ARG A 127 2.43 1.76 -10.93
N PHE A 128 2.28 1.13 -9.76
CA PHE A 128 2.03 -0.31 -9.66
C PHE A 128 0.57 -0.69 -9.93
N LEU A 129 -0.40 0.10 -9.46
CA LEU A 129 -1.82 -0.07 -9.84
C LEU A 129 -1.99 -0.05 -11.37
N PHE A 130 -1.34 0.91 -12.04
CA PHE A 130 -1.36 1.04 -13.50
C PHE A 130 -0.71 -0.16 -14.22
N ARG A 131 0.42 -0.68 -13.70
CA ARG A 131 1.08 -1.88 -14.24
C ARG A 131 0.24 -3.15 -14.13
N VAL A 132 -0.55 -3.30 -13.07
CA VAL A 132 -1.36 -4.51 -12.85
C VAL A 132 -2.67 -4.48 -13.66
N ASN A 133 -3.19 -3.29 -13.97
CA ASN A 133 -4.44 -3.12 -14.73
C ASN A 133 -4.24 -2.91 -16.25
N ASP A 134 -3.01 -3.01 -16.79
CA ASP A 134 -2.69 -2.70 -18.19
C ASP A 134 -3.23 -1.31 -18.63
N ARG A 135 -3.25 -0.36 -17.70
CA ARG A 135 -3.68 1.03 -17.95
C ARG A 135 -2.48 1.95 -17.88
N ASP A 136 -2.32 2.78 -18.90
CA ASP A 136 -1.23 3.73 -18.99
C ASP A 136 -1.28 4.77 -17.85
N PRO A 137 -0.18 5.00 -17.10
CA PRO A 137 -0.13 5.98 -16.01
C PRO A 137 -0.33 7.44 -16.45
N LEU A 138 -0.34 7.71 -17.77
CA LEU A 138 -0.57 9.03 -18.37
C LEU A 138 -2.05 9.35 -18.63
N SER A 139 -2.98 8.45 -18.26
CA SER A 139 -4.42 8.62 -18.53
C SER A 139 -5.19 9.37 -17.43
N LEU A 140 -4.50 10.07 -16.52
CA LEU A 140 -5.14 10.97 -15.56
C LEU A 140 -5.77 12.16 -16.32
N PRO A 141 -7.04 12.53 -16.04
CA PRO A 141 -7.52 13.85 -16.39
C PRO A 141 -6.64 14.86 -15.66
N SER A 142 -6.07 15.82 -16.39
CA SER A 142 -5.32 16.94 -15.82
C SER A 142 -6.12 17.57 -14.67
N LEU A 143 -5.59 17.48 -13.44
CA LEU A 143 -6.10 18.22 -12.30
C LEU A 143 -6.09 19.72 -12.67
N PRO A 144 -7.17 20.49 -12.40
CA PRO A 144 -7.20 21.88 -12.80
C PRO A 144 -6.10 22.64 -12.07
N GLU A 145 -5.24 23.32 -12.84
CA GLU A 145 -4.26 24.28 -12.33
C GLU A 145 -4.99 25.28 -11.41
N GLY A 146 -4.60 25.30 -10.14
CA GLY A 146 -5.04 26.33 -9.21
C GLY A 146 -4.58 27.71 -9.69
N PRO A 147 -5.28 28.79 -9.32
CA PRO A 147 -5.02 30.11 -9.85
C PRO A 147 -3.64 30.61 -9.40
N GLU A 148 -2.86 31.11 -10.36
CA GLU A 148 -1.65 31.90 -10.12
C GLU A 148 -2.02 33.13 -9.25
N CYS A 149 -1.57 33.15 -7.99
CA CYS A 149 -1.56 34.37 -7.20
C CYS A 149 -0.43 35.27 -7.70
N ASN A 150 -0.78 36.20 -8.59
CA ASN A 150 0.07 37.33 -8.95
C ASN A 150 0.19 38.29 -7.75
N GLU A 151 1.36 38.35 -7.13
CA GLU A 151 1.73 39.42 -6.20
C GLU A 151 2.87 40.27 -6.78
N ASP A 152 2.52 41.17 -7.69
CA ASP A 152 3.34 42.34 -8.05
C ASP A 152 2.67 43.61 -7.48
N HIS A 153 3.06 44.06 -6.28
CA HIS A 153 3.28 45.49 -5.95
C HIS A 153 3.73 45.76 -4.51
N TYR A 154 4.54 46.83 -4.38
CA TYR A 154 5.24 47.43 -3.23
C TYR A 154 6.63 46.83 -2.92
N ALA A 155 7.76 47.53 -3.12
CA ALA A 155 8.03 48.93 -3.45
C ALA A 155 9.38 49.07 -4.16
#